data_AF-A0A136M1I3-F1
#
_entry.id   AF-A0A136M1I3-F1
#
_cell.length_a   1.000
_cell.length_b   1.000
_cell.length_c   1.000
_cell.angle_alpha   90.00
_cell.angle_beta   90.00
_cell.angle_gamma   90.00
#
_symmetry.space_group_name_H-M   'P 1'
#
loop_
_entity.id
_entity.type
_entity.pdbx_description
1 polymer ?
#
loop_
_entity_poly.entity_id
_entity_poly.type
_entity_poly.pdbx_seq_one_letter_code
_entity_poly.pdbx_strand_id
1 'polypeptide(L)'
;MVLKQSPKIKELTFQRLWLFLSILILSSSCVSSRVKEQREKVIASARSFTGTPYKWGGTTRAGMDCSGLTCNAYRAIELELPRTTDGQATTGKKVKRKKLAPGDLVFFAYG
;
A
#
# COMPACT_ATOMS: atom_id res chain seq x y z
N MET A 1 -37.29 -2.99 -53.51
CA MET A 1 -37.16 -3.99 -52.44
C MET A 1 -35.98 -3.58 -51.57
N VAL A 2 -36.22 -2.92 -50.43
CA VAL A 2 -35.16 -2.43 -49.53
C VAL A 2 -35.36 -3.10 -48.17
N LEU A 3 -34.44 -3.98 -47.80
CA LEU A 3 -34.46 -4.71 -46.54
C LEU A 3 -34.01 -3.78 -45.40
N LYS A 4 -34.92 -3.50 -44.47
CA LYS A 4 -34.68 -2.70 -43.25
C LYS A 4 -33.91 -3.56 -42.24
N GLN A 5 -32.61 -3.32 -42.09
CA GLN A 5 -31.80 -3.98 -41.06
C GLN A 5 -32.23 -3.53 -39.65
N SER A 6 -32.46 -4.49 -38.77
CA SER A 6 -33.02 -4.31 -37.41
C SER A 6 -31.95 -3.96 -36.36
N PRO A 7 -32.28 -3.17 -35.31
CA PRO A 7 -31.32 -2.54 -34.37
C PRO A 7 -30.76 -3.45 -33.24
N LYS A 8 -31.05 -4.76 -33.23
CA LYS A 8 -30.76 -5.67 -32.10
C LYS A 8 -29.28 -5.78 -31.71
N ILE A 9 -28.34 -5.46 -32.61
CA ILE A 9 -26.89 -5.62 -32.36
C ILE A 9 -26.34 -4.51 -31.43
N LYS A 10 -26.95 -3.30 -31.43
CA LYS A 10 -26.47 -2.16 -30.62
C LYS A 10 -26.85 -2.25 -29.14
N GLU A 11 -27.99 -2.87 -28.83
CA GLU A 11 -28.48 -3.11 -27.46
C GLU A 11 -27.60 -4.14 -26.73
N LEU A 12 -27.23 -5.22 -27.42
CA LEU A 12 -26.45 -6.32 -26.83
C LEU A 12 -25.00 -5.91 -26.49
N THR A 13 -24.40 -5.03 -27.28
CA THR A 13 -23.08 -4.44 -26.97
C THR A 13 -23.16 -3.45 -25.81
N PHE A 14 -24.23 -2.68 -25.70
CA PHE A 14 -24.43 -1.71 -24.61
C PHE A 14 -24.64 -2.40 -23.25
N GLN A 15 -25.49 -3.44 -23.18
CA GLN A 15 -25.68 -4.22 -21.96
C GLN A 15 -24.40 -4.93 -21.51
N ARG A 16 -23.62 -5.48 -22.45
CA ARG A 16 -22.31 -6.09 -22.14
C ARG A 16 -21.31 -5.06 -21.63
N LEU A 17 -21.23 -3.89 -22.26
CA LEU A 17 -20.35 -2.81 -21.83
C LEU A 17 -20.70 -2.30 -20.43
N TRP A 18 -22.00 -2.24 -20.10
CA TRP A 18 -22.49 -1.83 -18.78
C TRP A 18 -22.23 -2.90 -17.70
N LEU A 19 -22.35 -4.19 -18.04
CA LEU A 19 -21.94 -5.30 -17.17
C LEU A 19 -20.43 -5.31 -16.89
N PHE A 20 -19.59 -5.08 -17.91
CA PHE A 20 -18.14 -4.97 -17.72
C PHE A 20 -17.75 -3.73 -16.89
N LEU A 21 -18.41 -2.60 -17.11
CA LEU A 21 -18.16 -1.36 -16.36
C LEU A 21 -18.59 -1.49 -14.89
N SER A 22 -19.70 -2.16 -14.60
CA SER A 22 -20.16 -2.42 -13.22
C SER A 22 -19.24 -3.39 -12.46
N ILE A 23 -18.75 -4.44 -13.11
CA ILE A 23 -17.74 -5.36 -12.54
C ILE A 23 -16.42 -4.63 -12.24
N LEU A 24 -16.00 -3.72 -13.13
CA LEU A 24 -14.79 -2.91 -12.93
C LEU A 24 -14.91 -1.98 -11.71
N ILE A 25 -16.08 -1.36 -11.51
CA ILE A 25 -16.35 -0.47 -10.37
C ILE A 25 -16.34 -1.24 -9.03
N LEU A 26 -16.91 -2.45 -8.98
CA LEU A 26 -16.93 -3.26 -7.75
C LEU A 26 -15.53 -3.67 -7.26
N SER A 27 -14.58 -3.92 -8.17
CA SER A 27 -13.23 -4.37 -7.82
C SER A 27 -12.37 -3.30 -7.14
N SER A 28 -12.59 -2.02 -7.44
CA SER A 28 -11.77 -0.91 -6.91
C SER A 28 -11.93 -0.71 -5.40
N SER A 29 -13.13 -0.93 -4.86
CA SER A 29 -13.40 -0.76 -3.43
C SER A 29 -12.61 -1.74 -2.55
N CYS A 30 -12.43 -2.98 -3.03
CA CYS A 30 -11.70 -4.03 -2.31
C CYS A 30 -10.19 -3.73 -2.20
N VAL A 31 -9.59 -3.09 -3.21
CA VAL A 31 -8.18 -2.70 -3.18
C VAL A 31 -7.94 -1.62 -2.11
N SER A 32 -8.83 -0.63 -2.02
CA SER A 32 -8.71 0.46 -1.04
C SER A 32 -8.79 -0.06 0.40
N SER A 33 -9.74 -0.96 0.70
CA SER A 33 -9.88 -1.54 2.03
C SER A 33 -8.67 -2.41 2.40
N ARG A 34 -8.15 -3.20 1.47
CA ARG A 34 -6.95 -4.03 1.69
C ARG A 34 -5.71 -3.18 2.01
N VAL A 35 -5.50 -2.10 1.27
CA VAL A 35 -4.37 -1.17 1.52
C VAL A 35 -4.49 -0.52 2.90
N LYS A 36 -5.71 -0.12 3.30
CA LYS A 36 -5.96 0.43 4.64
C LYS A 36 -5.62 -0.59 5.73
N GLU A 37 -6.10 -1.82 5.60
CA GLU A 37 -5.81 -2.91 6.54
C GLU A 37 -4.30 -3.20 6.65
N GLN A 38 -3.59 -3.24 5.52
CA GLN A 38 -2.13 -3.42 5.51
C GLN A 38 -1.40 -2.29 6.26
N ARG A 39 -1.79 -1.03 6.04
CA ARG A 39 -1.23 0.12 6.77
C ARG A 39 -1.47 0.00 8.27
N GLU A 40 -2.68 -0.38 8.67
CA GLU A 40 -3.03 -0.60 10.08
C GLU A 40 -2.20 -1.74 10.71
N LYS A 41 -1.97 -2.84 9.99
CA LYS A 41 -1.09 -3.95 10.44
C LYS A 41 0.34 -3.49 10.66
N VAL A 42 0.91 -2.71 9.74
CA VAL A 42 2.27 -2.17 9.90
C VAL A 42 2.36 -1.27 11.14
N ILE A 43 1.39 -0.36 11.31
CA ILE A 43 1.34 0.55 12.46
C ILE A 43 1.17 -0.23 13.77
N ALA A 44 0.29 -1.23 13.80
CA ALA A 44 0.08 -2.07 14.97
C ALA A 44 1.35 -2.87 15.33
N SER A 45 2.03 -3.44 14.32
CA SER A 45 3.30 -4.14 14.49
C SER A 45 4.36 -3.21 15.09
N ALA A 46 4.54 -2.00 14.55
CA ALA A 46 5.47 -1.00 15.08
C ALA A 46 5.14 -0.64 16.55
N ARG A 47 3.87 -0.41 16.87
CA ARG A 47 3.41 -0.13 18.24
C ARG A 47 3.65 -1.29 19.21
N SER A 48 3.65 -2.53 18.74
CA SER A 48 3.97 -3.69 19.58
C SER A 48 5.40 -3.69 20.11
N PHE A 49 6.30 -2.88 19.54
CA PHE A 49 7.69 -2.71 19.99
C PHE A 49 7.89 -1.51 20.91
N THR A 50 6.83 -0.76 21.27
CA THR A 50 6.92 0.32 22.26
C THR A 50 7.57 -0.19 23.56
N GLY A 51 8.55 0.57 24.05
CA GLY A 51 9.36 0.19 25.21
C GLY A 51 10.64 -0.60 24.89
N THR A 52 10.84 -1.06 23.64
CA THR A 52 12.11 -1.65 23.22
C THR A 52 13.23 -0.60 23.27
N PRO A 53 14.34 -0.85 23.98
CA PRO A 53 15.46 0.09 24.03
C PRO A 53 16.05 0.37 22.66
N TYR A 54 16.56 1.59 22.44
CA TYR A 54 17.34 1.88 21.24
C TYR A 54 18.69 1.15 21.31
N LYS A 55 19.05 0.45 20.23
CA LYS A 55 20.37 -0.18 20.09
C LYS A 55 20.82 -0.10 18.64
N TRP A 56 21.94 0.57 18.39
CA TRP A 56 22.55 0.66 17.07
C TRP A 56 22.80 -0.73 16.47
N GLY A 57 22.34 -0.96 15.23
CA GLY A 57 22.41 -2.26 14.56
C GLY A 57 21.37 -3.28 15.04
N GLY A 58 20.66 -3.01 16.13
CA GLY A 58 19.70 -3.93 16.73
C GLY A 58 18.43 -4.12 15.90
N THR A 59 17.86 -5.33 15.96
CA THR A 59 16.66 -5.73 15.21
C THR A 59 15.69 -6.59 16.03
N THR A 60 15.87 -6.64 17.35
CA THR A 60 15.10 -7.54 18.23
C THR A 60 14.49 -6.76 19.41
N ARG A 61 13.66 -7.43 20.22
CA ARG A 61 13.08 -6.84 21.43
C ARG A 61 14.10 -6.54 22.54
N ALA A 62 15.33 -7.07 22.43
CA ALA A 62 16.42 -6.72 23.34
C ALA A 62 17.06 -5.36 23.00
N GLY A 63 16.78 -4.83 21.81
CA GLY A 63 17.25 -3.52 21.38
C GLY A 63 17.18 -3.36 19.87
N MET A 64 16.77 -2.18 19.41
CA MET A 64 16.49 -1.94 18.00
C MET A 64 16.83 -0.51 17.58
N ASP A 65 17.31 -0.34 16.36
CA ASP A 65 17.51 0.98 15.77
C ASP A 65 16.33 1.42 14.87
N CYS A 66 16.44 2.62 14.31
CA CYS A 66 15.39 3.25 13.52
C CYS A 66 14.96 2.41 12.30
N SER A 67 15.93 1.90 11.54
CA SER A 67 15.66 1.10 10.35
C SER A 67 15.30 -0.35 10.67
N GLY A 68 15.78 -0.89 11.81
CA GLY A 68 15.36 -2.18 12.32
C GLY A 68 13.89 -2.20 12.70
N LEU A 69 13.38 -1.12 13.31
CA LEU A 69 11.97 -0.98 13.66
C LEU A 69 11.07 -1.02 12.41
N THR A 70 11.42 -0.26 11.38
CA THR A 70 10.65 -0.24 10.13
C THR A 70 10.72 -1.58 9.41
N CYS A 71 11.89 -2.24 9.34
CA CYS A 71 12.00 -3.60 8.79
C CYS A 71 11.04 -4.57 9.51
N ASN A 72 11.02 -4.58 10.84
CA ASN A 72 10.13 -5.45 11.61
C ASN A 72 8.64 -5.10 11.45
N ALA A 73 8.32 -3.81 11.35
CA ALA A 73 6.95 -3.36 11.15
C ALA A 73 6.38 -3.81 9.78
N TYR A 74 7.15 -3.66 8.70
CA TYR A 74 6.71 -4.00 7.34
C TYR A 74 6.70 -5.50 7.04
N ARG A 75 7.48 -6.30 7.77
CA ARG A 75 7.38 -7.77 7.72
C ARG A 75 5.99 -8.29 8.09
N ALA A 76 5.20 -7.54 8.87
CA ALA A 76 3.82 -7.92 9.20
C ALA A 76 2.87 -7.99 7.99
N ILE A 77 3.29 -7.42 6.86
CA ILE A 77 2.59 -7.50 5.57
C ILE A 77 3.49 -8.14 4.50
N GLU A 78 4.48 -8.93 4.91
CA GLU A 78 5.40 -9.67 4.05
C GLU A 78 6.23 -8.77 3.12
N LEU A 79 6.44 -7.51 3.49
CA LEU A 79 7.31 -6.60 2.76
C LEU A 79 8.67 -6.49 3.42
N GLU A 80 9.71 -6.83 2.67
CA GLU A 80 11.10 -6.71 3.09
C GLU A 80 11.65 -5.33 2.71
N LEU A 81 12.02 -4.56 3.72
CA LEU A 81 12.72 -3.29 3.54
C LEU A 81 14.23 -3.50 3.61
N PRO A 82 15.03 -2.72 2.86
CA PRO A 82 16.47 -2.67 3.06
C PRO A 82 16.82 -2.38 4.52
N ARG A 83 17.92 -2.95 5.00
CA ARG A 83 18.31 -2.84 6.41
C ARG A 83 18.70 -1.42 6.82
N THR A 84 19.18 -0.60 5.89
CA THR A 84 19.69 0.75 6.16
C THR A 84 18.67 1.84 5.86
N THR A 85 18.72 2.94 6.60
CA THR A 85 17.86 4.11 6.38
C THR A 85 18.01 4.66 4.96
N ASP A 86 19.23 4.72 4.42
CA ASP A 86 19.49 5.19 3.05
C ASP A 86 18.88 4.27 1.98
N GLY A 87 18.96 2.96 2.21
CA GLY A 87 18.32 1.96 1.34
C GLY A 87 16.80 2.11 1.37
N GLN A 88 16.21 2.32 2.55
CA GLN A 88 14.78 2.56 2.68
C GLN A 88 14.34 3.87 2.03
N ALA A 89 15.13 4.94 2.16
CA ALA A 89 14.82 6.27 1.60
C ALA A 89 14.78 6.29 0.06
N THR A 90 15.50 5.37 -0.56
CA THR A 90 15.57 5.21 -2.02
C THR A 90 14.63 4.14 -2.56
N THR A 91 13.92 3.41 -1.68
CA THR A 91 13.01 2.33 -2.06
C THR A 91 11.57 2.82 -2.17
N GLY A 92 10.84 2.29 -3.16
CA GLY A 92 9.42 2.57 -3.34
C GLY A 92 9.14 3.92 -4.00
N LYS A 93 7.97 4.50 -3.68
CA LYS A 93 7.48 5.72 -4.33
C LYS A 93 7.63 6.93 -3.43
N LYS A 94 8.27 7.98 -3.95
CA LYS A 94 8.34 9.29 -3.26
C LYS A 94 6.94 9.88 -3.06
N VAL A 95 6.63 10.25 -1.83
CA VAL A 95 5.37 10.90 -1.45
C VAL A 95 5.61 12.37 -1.18
N LYS A 96 4.80 13.24 -1.79
CA LYS A 96 4.84 14.69 -1.52
C LYS A 96 4.33 14.93 -0.10
N ARG A 97 4.91 15.88 0.64
CA ARG A 97 4.53 16.21 2.02
C ARG A 97 3.03 16.45 2.22
N LYS A 98 2.36 17.10 1.26
CA LYS A 98 0.90 17.35 1.27
C LYS A 98 0.02 16.10 1.06
N LYS A 99 0.63 14.96 0.73
CA LYS A 99 -0.05 13.69 0.41
C LYS A 99 0.37 12.55 1.36
N LEU A 100 1.04 12.88 2.47
CA LEU A 100 1.42 11.88 3.46
C LEU A 100 0.18 11.20 4.04
N ALA A 101 0.25 9.89 4.19
CA ALA A 101 -0.76 9.06 4.80
C ALA A 101 -0.14 8.14 5.87
N PRO A 102 -0.93 7.62 6.83
CA PRO A 102 -0.45 6.67 7.81
C PRO A 102 0.22 5.45 7.17
N GLY A 103 1.40 5.08 7.65
CA GLY A 103 2.20 4.00 7.05
C GLY A 103 3.10 4.45 5.90
N ASP A 104 3.26 5.75 5.64
CA ASP A 104 4.37 6.25 4.84
C ASP A 104 5.62 6.43 5.72
N LEU A 105 6.82 6.15 5.19
CA LEU A 105 8.08 6.36 5.90
C LEU A 105 8.57 7.81 5.72
N VAL A 106 9.06 8.39 6.81
CA VAL A 106 9.64 9.74 6.84
C VAL A 106 11.11 9.64 7.19
N PHE A 107 11.96 10.29 6.39
CA PHE A 107 13.40 10.27 6.53
C PHE A 107 13.92 11.65 6.92
N PHE A 108 14.93 11.66 7.77
CA PHE A 108 15.56 12.88 8.29
C PHE A 108 17.05 12.85 7.95
N ALA A 109 17.58 13.99 7.56
CA ALA A 109 19.01 14.20 7.35
C ALA A 109 19.46 15.36 8.25
N TYR A 110 20.65 15.24 8.80
CA TYR A 110 21.31 16.36 9.49
C TYR A 110 21.91 17.28 8.42
N GLY A 111 21.72 18.58 8.58
CA GLY A 111 22.29 19.61 7.70
C GLY A 111 23.72 19.96 8.09
#